data_AF-A0A8T0FN14-F1
#
_entry.id   AF-A0A8T0FN14-F1
#
_cell.length_a   1.000
_cell.length_b   1.000
_cell.length_c   1.000
_cell.angle_alpha   90.00
_cell.angle_beta   90.00
_cell.angle_gamma   90.00
#
_symmetry.space_group_name_H-M   'P 1'
#
loop_
_entity.id
_entity.type
_entity.pdbx_description
1 polymer ?
#
loop_
_entity_poly.entity_id
_entity_poly.type
_entity_poly.pdbx_seq_one_letter_code
_entity_poly.pdbx_strand_id
1 'polypeptide(L)'
;MPGGRRGLVAPQNTFLENIIRRYNALSDCSFLLANAQIVDYPIVYCSESFCKISGFNRAEVMQKSCRCTFMYGELTNESAINKIEQCLETQTQNQFEILLYRKNGI
;
A
#
# COMPACT_ATOMS: atom_id res chain seq x y z
N MET A 1 -25.48 -42.90 -11.85
CA MET A 1 -24.62 -41.75 -12.23
C MET A 1 -24.12 -41.08 -10.96
N PRO A 2 -22.81 -41.04 -10.64
CA PRO A 2 -22.37 -40.31 -9.45
C PRO A 2 -22.15 -38.83 -9.82
N GLY A 3 -22.94 -37.95 -9.20
CA GLY A 3 -22.79 -36.51 -9.30
C GLY A 3 -21.49 -36.06 -8.63
N GLY A 4 -20.57 -35.52 -9.44
CA GLY A 4 -19.34 -34.92 -8.93
C GLY A 4 -19.66 -33.74 -8.02
N ARG A 5 -19.24 -33.83 -6.76
CA ARG A 5 -19.25 -32.69 -5.83
C ARG A 5 -18.30 -31.63 -6.38
N ARG A 6 -18.85 -30.60 -7.03
CA ARG A 6 -18.10 -29.37 -7.34
C ARG A 6 -17.69 -28.77 -6.00
N GLY A 7 -16.38 -28.79 -5.71
CA GLY A 7 -15.84 -28.14 -4.53
C GLY A 7 -16.33 -26.69 -4.49
N LEU A 8 -16.72 -26.22 -3.31
CA LEU A 8 -17.00 -24.82 -3.08
C LEU A 8 -15.68 -24.07 -3.32
N VAL A 9 -15.53 -23.49 -4.51
CA VAL A 9 -14.43 -22.57 -4.78
C VAL A 9 -14.77 -21.32 -3.97
N ALA A 10 -14.02 -21.09 -2.89
CA ALA A 10 -14.09 -19.84 -2.16
C ALA A 10 -13.98 -18.69 -3.18
N PRO A 11 -14.86 -17.67 -3.14
CA PRO A 11 -14.72 -16.55 -4.04
C PRO A 11 -13.32 -15.96 -3.83
N GLN A 12 -12.51 -15.97 -4.89
CA GLN A 12 -11.23 -15.25 -4.86
C GLN A 12 -11.54 -13.82 -4.41
N ASN A 13 -10.73 -13.25 -3.52
CA ASN A 13 -10.91 -11.89 -3.01
C ASN A 13 -10.82 -10.87 -4.17
N THR A 14 -11.91 -10.70 -4.91
CA THR A 14 -11.99 -9.87 -6.12
C THR A 14 -11.83 -8.39 -5.81
N PHE A 15 -12.05 -7.99 -4.56
CA PHE A 15 -11.93 -6.60 -4.14
C PHE A 15 -10.53 -6.03 -4.38
N LEU A 16 -9.49 -6.72 -3.89
CA LEU A 16 -8.11 -6.28 -4.10
C LEU A 16 -7.73 -6.35 -5.58
N GLU A 17 -8.12 -7.42 -6.29
CA GLU A 17 -7.85 -7.55 -7.73
C GLU A 17 -8.50 -6.43 -8.54
N ASN A 18 -9.73 -6.04 -8.21
CA ASN A 18 -10.44 -4.97 -8.90
C ASN A 18 -9.75 -3.61 -8.71
N ILE A 19 -9.29 -3.32 -7.49
CA ILE A 19 -8.50 -2.11 -7.21
C ILE A 19 -7.21 -2.16 -8.01
N ILE A 20 -6.46 -3.26 -7.93
CA ILE A 20 -5.18 -3.43 -8.63
C ILE A 20 -5.36 -3.24 -10.14
N ARG A 21 -6.34 -3.90 -10.75
CA ARG A 21 -6.62 -3.78 -12.20
C ARG A 21 -6.99 -2.35 -12.58
N ARG A 22 -7.86 -1.70 -11.80
CA ARG A 22 -8.32 -0.34 -12.10
C ARG A 22 -7.18 0.67 -12.06
N TYR A 23 -6.32 0.61 -11.04
CA TYR A 23 -5.26 1.61 -10.84
C TYR A 23 -3.99 1.28 -11.63
N ASN A 24 -3.68 0.01 -11.91
CA ASN A 24 -2.56 -0.34 -12.80
C ASN A 24 -2.83 0.05 -14.26
N ALA A 25 -4.10 0.19 -14.67
CA ALA A 25 -4.44 0.70 -16.01
C ALA A 25 -4.14 2.21 -16.18
N LEU A 26 -3.86 2.92 -15.08
CA LEU A 26 -3.48 4.32 -15.10
C LEU A 26 -1.95 4.43 -15.15
N SER A 27 -1.43 4.92 -16.28
CA SER A 27 0.02 5.07 -16.54
C SER A 27 0.76 5.85 -15.45
N ASP A 28 0.09 6.83 -14.85
CA ASP A 28 0.71 7.81 -13.94
C ASP A 28 0.30 7.60 -12.47
N CYS A 29 -0.26 6.43 -12.14
CA CYS A 29 -0.68 6.12 -10.78
C CYS A 29 0.33 5.23 -10.05
N SER A 30 0.89 5.74 -8.95
CA SER A 30 1.68 4.98 -7.99
C SER A 30 0.89 4.85 -6.68
N PHE A 31 0.76 3.63 -6.15
CA PHE A 31 -0.05 3.40 -4.95
C PHE A 31 0.40 2.18 -4.15
N LEU A 32 0.01 2.17 -2.88
CA LEU A 32 0.17 1.06 -1.94
C LEU A 32 -1.22 0.67 -1.41
N LEU A 33 -1.41 -0.60 -1.09
CA LEU A 33 -2.57 -1.07 -0.33
C LEU A 33 -2.07 -1.76 0.94
N ALA A 34 -2.75 -1.49 2.04
CA ALA A 34 -2.40 -2.02 3.35
C ALA A 34 -3.61 -2.60 4.05
N ASN A 35 -3.37 -3.53 4.98
CA ASN A 35 -4.42 -4.14 5.77
C ASN A 35 -4.71 -3.29 7.01
N ALA A 36 -5.83 -2.56 6.98
CA ALA A 36 -6.27 -1.71 8.10
C ALA A 36 -6.66 -2.49 9.38
N GLN A 37 -6.79 -3.82 9.31
CA GLN A 37 -7.21 -4.67 10.43
C GLN A 37 -6.05 -5.29 11.21
N ILE A 38 -4.81 -5.14 10.73
CA ILE A 38 -3.61 -5.68 11.37
C ILE A 38 -2.81 -4.53 11.97
N VAL A 39 -2.20 -4.78 13.13
CA VAL A 39 -1.28 -3.85 13.80
C VAL A 39 -0.22 -3.35 12.81
N ASP A 40 0.12 -2.07 12.90
CA ASP A 40 1.03 -1.35 12.00
C ASP A 40 0.58 -1.20 10.55
N TYR A 41 -0.62 -1.66 10.19
CA TYR A 41 -1.20 -1.52 8.86
C TYR A 41 -0.24 -2.02 7.77
N PRO A 42 0.08 -3.33 7.75
CA PRO A 42 1.09 -3.87 6.86
C PRO A 42 0.64 -3.74 5.40
N ILE A 43 1.57 -3.34 4.54
CA ILE A 43 1.38 -3.25 3.09
C ILE A 43 1.18 -4.67 2.53
N VAL A 44 0.05 -4.88 1.87
CA VAL A 44 -0.32 -6.13 1.18
C VAL A 44 -0.16 -6.06 -0.33
N TYR A 45 0.03 -4.85 -0.88
CA TYR A 45 0.34 -4.65 -2.29
C TYR A 45 1.08 -3.33 -2.51
N CYS A 46 2.10 -3.33 -3.36
CA CYS A 46 2.69 -2.12 -3.93
C CYS A 46 2.54 -2.12 -5.46
N SER A 47 2.34 -0.95 -6.08
CA SER A 47 2.39 -0.88 -7.54
C SER A 47 3.82 -1.00 -8.06
N GLU A 48 4.00 -1.42 -9.31
CA GLU A 48 5.33 -1.47 -9.95
C GLU A 48 5.92 -0.06 -10.10
N SER A 49 5.08 0.91 -10.42
CA SER A 49 5.46 2.33 -10.51
C SER A 49 6.03 2.85 -9.19
N PHE A 50 5.44 2.47 -8.04
CA PHE A 50 5.97 2.81 -6.72
C PHE A 50 7.39 2.25 -6.52
N CYS A 51 7.63 0.99 -6.86
CA CYS A 51 8.97 0.39 -6.76
C CYS A 51 9.99 1.12 -7.63
N LYS A 52 9.61 1.50 -8.86
CA LYS A 52 10.48 2.23 -9.78
C LYS A 52 10.88 3.60 -9.24
N ILE A 53 9.93 4.39 -8.73
CA ILE A 53 10.21 5.77 -8.26
C ILE A 53 10.92 5.78 -6.91
N SER A 54 10.59 4.85 -6.01
CA SER A 54 11.14 4.81 -4.65
C SER A 54 12.50 4.10 -4.57
N GLY A 55 12.83 3.25 -5.57
CA GLY A 55 14.03 2.43 -5.56
C GLY A 55 13.97 1.21 -4.63
N PHE A 56 12.85 0.99 -3.94
CA PHE A 56 12.63 -0.21 -3.13
C PHE A 56 12.04 -1.32 -3.99
N ASN A 57 12.56 -2.53 -3.84
CA ASN A 57 11.95 -3.68 -4.48
C ASN A 57 10.68 -4.12 -3.72
N ARG A 58 9.83 -4.93 -4.36
CA ARG A 58 8.58 -5.38 -3.74
C ARG A 58 8.80 -6.12 -2.42
N ALA A 59 9.81 -6.97 -2.33
CA ALA A 59 10.09 -7.74 -1.11
C ALA A 59 10.47 -6.84 0.08
N GLU A 60 11.05 -5.66 -0.18
CA GLU A 60 11.43 -4.68 0.83
C GLU A 60 10.27 -3.78 1.28
N VAL A 61 9.20 -3.69 0.49
CA VAL A 61 8.02 -2.84 0.76
C VAL A 61 6.90 -3.65 1.41
N MET A 62 6.66 -4.87 0.92
CA MET A 62 5.61 -5.74 1.43
C MET A 62 5.79 -6.00 2.94
N GLN A 63 4.68 -6.09 3.66
CA GLN A 63 4.61 -6.27 5.12
C GLN A 63 5.17 -5.12 5.97
N LYS A 64 5.81 -4.11 5.37
CA LYS A 64 6.13 -2.88 6.11
C LYS A 64 4.88 -2.07 6.38
N SER A 65 4.97 -1.20 7.38
CA SER A 65 3.90 -0.25 7.71
C SER A 65 3.56 0.68 6.55
N CYS A 66 2.27 0.90 6.30
CA CYS A 66 1.79 1.83 5.27
C CYS A 66 2.14 3.29 5.54
N ARG A 67 2.55 3.62 6.76
CA ARG A 67 3.09 4.94 7.14
C ARG A 67 4.37 5.29 6.37
N CYS A 68 5.02 4.29 5.77
CA CYS A 68 6.25 4.45 5.00
C CYS A 68 7.40 5.05 5.81
N THR A 69 7.47 4.75 7.11
CA THR A 69 8.52 5.24 8.03
C THR A 69 9.94 4.91 7.55
N PHE A 70 10.10 3.82 6.81
CA PHE A 70 11.36 3.41 6.17
C PHE A 70 11.82 4.34 5.03
N MET A 71 11.00 5.31 4.63
CA MET A 71 11.30 6.32 3.62
C MET A 71 11.43 7.72 4.23
N TYR A 72 11.34 7.86 5.56
CA TYR A 72 11.54 9.14 6.21
C TYR A 72 13.02 9.50 6.25
N GLY A 73 13.31 10.80 6.24
CA GLY A 73 14.66 11.32 6.42
C GLY A 73 14.63 12.68 7.09
N GLU A 74 15.78 13.34 7.14
CA GLU A 74 16.01 14.54 7.95
C GLU A 74 15.03 15.69 7.67
N LEU A 75 14.60 15.85 6.40
CA LEU A 75 13.70 16.91 5.99
C LEU A 75 12.23 16.45 5.90
N THR A 76 11.90 15.23 6.30
CA THR A 76 10.51 14.77 6.35
C THR A 76 9.77 15.54 7.44
N ASN A 77 8.73 16.29 7.05
CA ASN A 77 8.01 17.17 7.95
C ASN A 77 7.19 16.40 9.00
N GLU A 78 7.46 16.64 10.29
CA GLU A 78 6.74 16.02 11.42
C GLU A 78 5.24 16.28 11.41
N SER A 79 4.79 17.47 10.97
CA SER A 79 3.37 17.77 10.87
C SER A 79 2.68 16.91 9.81
N ALA A 80 3.38 16.52 8.73
CA ALA A 80 2.84 15.59 7.74
C ALA A 80 2.77 14.16 8.30
N ILE A 81 3.78 13.74 9.07
CA ILE A 81 3.77 12.45 9.77
C ILE A 81 2.58 12.37 10.73
N ASN A 82 2.39 13.39 11.56
CA ASN A 82 1.27 13.44 12.50
C ASN A 82 -0.10 13.41 11.80
N LYS A 83 -0.22 14.03 10.62
CA LYS A 83 -1.43 13.93 9.79
C LYS A 83 -1.66 12.51 9.28
N ILE A 84 -0.62 11.78 8.88
CA ILE A 84 -0.74 10.36 8.49
C ILE A 84 -1.29 9.56 9.67
N GLU A 85 -0.67 9.67 10.85
CA GLU A 85 -1.11 8.95 12.05
C GLU A 85 -2.57 9.25 12.37
N GLN A 86 -2.92 10.53 12.45
CA GLN A 86 -4.28 10.95 12.73
C GLN A 86 -5.26 10.34 11.72
N CYS A 87 -4.98 10.40 10.41
CA CYS A 87 -5.89 9.88 9.39
C CYS A 87 -6.08 8.36 9.47
N LEU A 88 -5.02 7.62 9.83
CA LEU A 88 -5.08 6.17 10.02
C LEU A 88 -5.88 5.81 11.28
N GLU A 89 -5.66 6.52 12.38
CA GLU A 89 -6.39 6.32 13.64
C GLU A 89 -7.87 6.66 13.53
N THR A 90 -8.20 7.79 12.89
CA THR A 90 -9.60 8.23 12.70
C THR A 90 -10.27 7.59 11.50
N GLN A 91 -9.54 6.78 10.71
CA GLN A 91 -10.03 6.14 9.48
C GLN A 91 -10.65 7.13 8.48
N THR A 92 -10.06 8.32 8.37
CA THR A 92 -10.55 9.41 7.50
C THR A 92 -9.67 9.58 6.27
N GLN A 93 -10.29 9.88 5.14
CA GLN A 93 -9.57 10.25 3.92
C GLN A 93 -8.98 11.66 4.03
N ASN A 94 -7.75 11.84 3.57
CA ASN A 94 -7.10 13.15 3.51
C ASN A 94 -6.11 13.21 2.32
N GLN A 95 -5.71 14.42 1.94
CA GLN A 95 -4.72 14.68 0.89
C GLN A 95 -3.77 15.79 1.35
N PHE A 96 -2.48 15.49 1.36
CA PHE A 96 -1.42 16.44 1.69
C PHE A 96 -0.10 15.98 1.09
N GLU A 97 0.88 16.88 1.10
CA GLU A 97 2.24 16.60 0.61
C GLU A 97 3.14 16.16 1.76
N ILE A 98 4.03 15.21 1.46
CA ILE A 98 5.06 14.73 2.37
C ILE A 98 6.34 14.45 1.57
N LEU A 99 7.48 14.85 2.12
CA LEU A 99 8.79 14.52 1.56
C LEU A 99 9.22 13.12 2.02
N LEU A 100 9.38 12.21 1.07
CA LEU A 100 9.88 10.85 1.28
C LEU A 100 11.16 10.64 0.48
N TYR A 101 12.09 9.90 1.05
CA TYR A 101 13.39 9.60 0.48
C TYR A 101 13.35 8.29 -0.30
N ARG A 102 14.09 8.23 -1.41
CA ARG A 102 14.33 6.97 -2.09
C ARG A 102 15.28 6.10 -1.27
N LYS A 103 15.31 4.81 -1.57
CA LYS A 103 16.18 3.84 -0.89
C LYS A 103 17.64 4.28 -0.77
N ASN A 104 18.17 4.97 -1.77
CA ASN A 104 19.57 5.42 -1.80
C ASN A 104 19.79 6.77 -1.08
N GLY A 105 18.80 7.30 -0.36
CA GLY A 105 18.91 8.54 0.41
C GLY A 105 18.85 9.83 -0.43
N ILE A 106 18.42 9.74 -1.68
CA ILE A 106 18.17 10.87 -2.60
C ILE A 106 16.67 11.13 -2.69
#